data_AF-A0A4R0JRB5-F1
#
_entry.id   AF-A0A4R0JRB5-F1
#
_cell.length_a   1.000
_cell.length_b   1.000
_cell.length_c   1.000
_cell.angle_alpha   90.00
_cell.angle_beta   90.00
_cell.angle_gamma   90.00
#
_symmetry.space_group_name_H-M   'P 1'
#
loop_
_entity.id
_entity.type
_entity.pdbx_description
1 polymer ?
#
loop_
_entity_poly.entity_id
_entity_poly.type
_entity_poly.pdbx_seq_one_letter_code
_entity_poly.pdbx_strand_id
1 'polypeptide(L)' 'MTGWRERLDRFLATDPRDVGCDEAMAVLHVYAELLAAGVDAAERFPGLAAHLAACGPCAEDADGLLAAVQNDERTLHHD' A
#
# COMPACT_ATOMS: atom_id res chain seq x y z
N MET A 1 6.61 26.81 -27.97
CA MET A 1 7.37 25.60 -27.58
C MET A 1 7.09 25.18 -26.13
N THR A 2 5.81 25.04 -25.74
CA THR A 2 5.41 24.75 -24.35
C THR A 2 4.86 23.33 -24.17
N GLY A 3 4.13 22.81 -25.17
CA GLY A 3 3.40 21.52 -25.13
C GLY A 3 4.18 20.25 -24.74
N TRP A 4 5.52 20.27 -24.74
CA TRP A 4 6.33 19.12 -24.33
C TRP A 4 6.52 19.07 -22.81
N ARG A 5 6.48 20.22 -22.11
CA ARG A 5 6.58 20.27 -20.64
C ARG A 5 5.31 19.71 -20.00
N GLU A 6 4.11 20.15 -20.45
CA GLU A 6 2.86 19.59 -19.89
C GLU A 6 2.69 18.08 -20.19
N ARG A 7 3.38 17.56 -21.21
CA ARG A 7 3.38 16.13 -21.51
C ARG A 7 4.33 15.36 -20.59
N LEU A 8 5.49 15.94 -20.29
CA LEU A 8 6.46 15.39 -19.36
C LEU A 8 5.92 15.44 -17.92
N ASP A 9 5.33 16.55 -17.50
CA ASP A 9 4.76 16.71 -16.15
C ASP A 9 3.66 15.67 -15.88
N ARG A 10 2.82 15.39 -16.87
CA ARG A 10 1.82 14.32 -16.79
C ARG A 10 2.41 12.92 -16.79
N PHE A 11 3.52 12.70 -17.50
CA PHE A 11 4.22 11.42 -17.49
C PHE A 11 4.90 11.15 -16.15
N LEU A 12 5.44 12.20 -15.52
CA LEU A 12 6.08 12.15 -14.21
C LEU A 12 5.09 12.32 -13.04
N ALA A 13 3.80 12.53 -13.33
CA ALA A 13 2.78 12.70 -12.30
C ALA A 13 2.56 11.37 -11.58
N THR A 14 2.96 11.31 -10.32
CA THR A 14 2.50 10.32 -9.36
C THR A 14 1.15 10.75 -8.78
N ASP A 15 0.40 9.82 -8.20
CA ASP A 15 -0.78 10.21 -7.42
C ASP A 15 -0.32 11.17 -6.30
N PRO A 16 -0.89 12.37 -6.16
CA PRO A 16 -0.45 13.33 -5.14
C PRO A 16 -0.65 12.84 -3.70
N ARG A 17 -1.39 11.74 -3.51
CA ARG A 17 -1.58 11.07 -2.23
C ARG A 17 -0.47 10.07 -1.91
N ASP A 18 0.31 9.63 -2.91
CA ASP A 18 1.39 8.65 -2.72
C ASP A 18 2.36 9.13 -1.64
N VAL A 19 2.48 8.34 -0.57
CA VAL A 19 3.29 8.65 0.62
C VAL A 19 4.77 8.27 0.46
N GLY A 20 5.11 7.50 -0.58
CA GLY A 20 6.45 6.96 -0.80
C GLY A 20 6.79 5.77 0.10
N CYS A 21 7.92 5.12 -0.20
CA CYS A 21 8.29 3.85 0.41
C CYS A 21 8.51 3.94 1.93
N ASP A 22 9.21 4.98 2.40
CA ASP A 22 9.58 5.08 3.82
C ASP A 22 8.35 5.18 4.73
N GLU A 23 7.39 6.04 4.36
CA GLU A 23 6.13 6.19 5.10
C GLU A 23 5.25 4.95 4.93
N ALA A 24 5.22 4.35 3.74
CA ALA A 24 4.51 3.10 3.51
C ALA A 24 5.00 1.96 4.42
N MET A 25 6.31 1.74 4.47
CA MET A 25 6.92 0.69 5.30
C MET A 25 6.71 0.93 6.79
N ALA A 26 6.67 2.19 7.24
CA ALA A 26 6.46 2.53 8.65
C ALA A 26 5.10 2.07 9.19
N VAL A 27 4.07 1.98 8.33
CA VAL A 27 2.70 1.61 8.73
C VAL A 27 2.16 0.35 8.04
N LEU A 28 2.99 -0.35 7.24
CA LEU A 28 2.56 -1.50 6.45
C LEU A 28 1.94 -2.62 7.29
N HIS A 29 2.47 -2.84 8.50
CA HIS A 29 1.94 -3.80 9.46
C HIS A 29 0.50 -3.49 9.90
N VAL A 30 0.20 -2.22 10.20
CA VAL A 30 -1.16 -1.79 10.55
C VAL A 30 -2.10 -1.98 9.36
N TYR A 31 -1.63 -1.67 8.15
CA TYR A 31 -2.42 -1.86 6.94
C TYR A 31 -2.78 -3.34 6.71
N ALA A 32 -1.81 -4.24 6.88
CA ALA A 32 -2.02 -5.69 6.77
C ALA A 32 -2.99 -6.25 7.83
N GLU A 33 -2.90 -5.79 9.08
CA GLU A 33 -3.84 -6.16 10.15
C GLU A 33 -5.28 -5.74 9.82
N LEU A 34 -5.47 -4.53 9.28
CA LEU A 34 -6.80 -4.06 8.88
C LEU A 34 -7.38 -4.89 7.73
N LEU A 35 -6.56 -5.25 6.74
CA LEU A 35 -6.97 -6.14 5.65
C LEU A 35 -7.33 -7.53 6.16
N ALA A 36 -6.55 -8.09 7.08
CA ALA A 36 -6.86 -9.38 7.71
C ALA A 36 -8.19 -9.34 8.47
N ALA A 37 -8.47 -8.24 9.16
CA ALA A 37 -9.74 -7.99 9.85
C ALA A 37 -10.92 -7.68 8.91
N GLY A 38 -10.72 -7.66 7.58
CA GLY A 38 -11.76 -7.35 6.60
C GLY A 38 -12.19 -5.88 6.59
N VAL A 39 -11.38 -4.98 7.15
CA VAL A 39 -11.60 -3.54 7.12
C VAL A 39 -11.08 -2.97 5.80
N ASP A 40 -11.77 -1.98 5.25
CA ASP A 40 -11.28 -1.24 4.08
C ASP A 40 -10.07 -0.36 4.48
N ALA A 41 -8.89 -0.96 4.41
CA ALA A 41 -7.64 -0.28 4.72
C ALA A 41 -7.33 0.84 3.71
N ALA A 42 -7.81 0.74 2.47
CA ALA A 42 -7.58 1.73 1.43
C ALA A 42 -8.38 3.02 1.68
N GLU A 43 -9.58 2.93 2.23
CA GLU A 43 -10.35 4.11 2.67
C GLU A 43 -9.62 4.84 3.81
N ARG A 44 -9.01 4.09 4.74
CA ARG A 44 -8.34 4.63 5.93
C ARG A 44 -6.93 5.17 5.65
N PHE A 45 -6.22 4.57 4.70
CA PHE A 45 -4.87 4.92 4.28
C PHE A 45 -4.81 5.14 2.75
N PRO A 46 -5.48 6.17 2.22
CA PRO A 46 -5.57 6.39 0.77
C PRO A 46 -4.21 6.65 0.12
N GLY A 47 -3.27 7.24 0.86
CA GLY A 47 -1.92 7.47 0.36
C GLY A 47 -1.04 6.22 0.28
N LEU A 48 -1.21 5.30 1.23
CA LEU A 48 -0.59 3.99 1.17
C LEU A 48 -1.19 3.15 0.04
N ALA A 49 -2.52 3.16 -0.11
CA ALA A 49 -3.17 2.48 -1.23
C ALA A 49 -2.68 3.00 -2.59
N ALA A 50 -2.51 4.32 -2.73
CA ALA A 50 -1.91 4.92 -3.92
C ALA A 50 -0.47 4.43 -4.15
N HIS A 51 0.34 4.35 -3.09
CA HIS A 51 1.71 3.85 -3.18
C HIS A 51 1.79 2.37 -3.58
N LEU A 52 1.00 1.50 -2.95
CA LEU A 52 0.97 0.07 -3.28
C LEU A 52 0.52 -0.18 -4.73
N ALA A 53 -0.35 0.66 -5.28
CA ALA A 53 -0.72 0.60 -6.69
C ALA A 53 0.42 1.02 -7.64
N ALA A 54 1.38 1.80 -7.18
CA ALA A 54 2.50 2.33 -7.97
C ALA A 54 3.84 1.60 -7.73
N CYS A 55 4.01 0.93 -6.60
CA CYS A 55 5.27 0.33 -6.15
C CYS A 55 5.13 -1.20 -5.96
N GLY A 56 5.58 -1.96 -6.95
CA GLY A 56 5.55 -3.43 -6.93
C GLY A 56 6.19 -4.07 -5.69
N PRO A 57 7.42 -3.69 -5.31
CA PRO A 57 8.06 -4.25 -4.11
C PRO A 57 7.26 -4.04 -2.82
N CYS A 58 6.70 -2.83 -2.60
CA CYS A 58 5.89 -2.58 -1.42
C CYS A 58 4.55 -3.35 -1.45
N ALA A 59 3.97 -3.59 -2.64
CA ALA A 59 2.80 -4.44 -2.78
C ALA A 59 3.10 -5.91 -2.43
N GLU A 60 4.23 -6.44 -2.90
CA GLU A 60 4.69 -7.80 -2.55
C GLU A 60 4.92 -7.96 -1.04
N ASP A 61 5.53 -6.96 -0.40
CA ASP A 61 5.72 -6.95 1.06
C ASP A 61 4.37 -6.90 1.80
N ALA A 62 3.40 -6.13 1.29
CA ALA A 62 2.04 -6.07 1.85
C ALA A 62 1.34 -7.44 1.79
N ASP A 63 1.39 -8.10 0.64
CA ASP A 63 0.78 -9.41 0.41
C ASP A 63 1.42 -10.48 1.31
N GLY A 64 2.75 -10.46 1.44
CA GLY A 64 3.48 -11.36 2.33
C GLY A 64 3.11 -11.17 3.79
N LEU A 65 2.97 -9.92 4.23
CA LEU A 65 2.59 -9.60 5.60
C LEU A 65 1.14 -9.99 5.90
N LEU A 66 0.21 -9.72 4.98
CA LEU A 66 -1.19 -10.15 5.10
C LEU A 66 -1.29 -11.68 5.23
N ALA A 67 -0.56 -12.42 4.40
CA ALA A 67 -0.52 -13.88 4.48
C ALA A 67 0.02 -14.35 5.84
N ALA A 68 1.05 -13.69 6.38
CA ALA A 68 1.59 -14.00 7.70
C ALA A 68 0.56 -13.77 8.82
N VAL A 69 -0.12 -12.63 8.83
CA VAL A 69 -1.16 -12.30 9.83
C VAL A 69 -2.30 -13.32 9.81
N GLN A 70 -2.84 -13.62 8.62
CA GLN A 70 -3.94 -14.60 8.47
C GLN A 70 -3.54 -16.02 8.91
N ASN A 71 -2.27 -16.39 8.74
CA ASN A 71 -1.75 -17.68 9.20
C ASN A 71 -1.58 -17.73 10.73
N ASP A 72 -1.21 -16.61 11.34
CA ASP A 72 -1.08 -16.48 12.80
C ASP A 72 -2.45 -16.60 13.48
N GLU A 73 -3.45 -15.85 13.00
CA GLU A 73 -4.83 -15.92 13.51
C GLU A 73 -5.44 -17.33 13.42
N ARG A 74 -5.12 -18.07 12.34
CA ARG A 74 -5.56 -19.46 12.19
C ARG A 74 -4.91 -20.39 13.20
N THR A 75 -3.64 -20.15 13.54
CA THR A 75 -2.94 -20.92 14.57
C THR A 75 -3.57 -20.66 15.94
N LEU A 76 -3.89 -19.39 16.26
CA LEU A 76 -4.54 -19.00 17.51
C LEU A 76 -5.96 -19.56 17.68
N HIS A 77 -6.67 -19.84 16.58
CA HIS A 77 -8.02 -20.40 16.63
C HIS A 77 -8.07 -21.94 16.66
N HIS A 78 -6.92 -22.61 16.54
CA HIS A 78 -6.83 -24.08 16.54
C HIS A 78 -6.26 -24.68 17.84
N ASP A 79 -5.81 -23.84 18.77
CA ASP A 79 -5.51 -24.17 20.18
C ASP A 79 -6.73 -23.91 21.09
#